data_AF-A0A536GUS7-F1
#
_entry.id   AF-A0A536GUS7-F1
#
_cell.length_a   1.000
_cell.length_b   1.000
_cell.length_c   1.000
_cell.angle_alpha   90.00
_cell.angle_beta   90.00
_cell.angle_gamma   90.00
#
_symmetry.space_group_name_H-M   'P 1'
#
loop_
_entity.id
_entity.type
_entity.pdbx_description
1 polymer ?
#
loop_
_entity_poly.entity_id
_entity_poly.type
_entity_poly.pdbx_seq_one_letter_code
_entity_poly.pdbx_strand_id
1 'polypeptide(L)'
;MASSTRTKAPQRGSKSKSGRRLPPKVKSGPDIPLLPVAVGAILVALAIGLGIYAYANNRPTPTPSVAGVPCDRLEQTQVHYHAALQIIHDGVQVRLPGGIGIQGGEAAPTCFYWLHVHSAYPNVIHIESPVGDKFTLGQFLSVWDTWSRNSGLGPVPFDATHVASFTLATGEKLYVYVDASDGKGPQLFSGDPKSIVLTKHEVISLVISAEATPTPPPAFNWSSPANAQL
;
A
#
# COMPACT_ATOMS: atom_id res chain seq x y z
N MET A 1 113.84 26.70 60.17
CA MET A 1 114.60 26.39 58.94
C MET A 1 113.81 26.89 57.74
N ALA A 2 114.54 27.31 56.70
CA ALA A 2 114.15 28.30 55.71
C ALA A 2 113.21 27.83 54.58
N SER A 3 112.36 28.77 54.17
CA SER A 3 111.88 29.16 52.84
C SER A 3 112.34 28.36 51.60
N SER A 4 111.40 28.07 50.68
CA SER A 4 111.60 28.36 49.25
C SER A 4 110.28 28.43 48.46
N THR A 5 110.13 29.56 47.77
CA THR A 5 109.07 30.00 46.85
C THR A 5 109.22 29.46 45.42
N ARG A 6 108.13 29.34 44.66
CA ARG A 6 108.18 29.50 43.19
C ARG A 6 106.92 30.19 42.64
N THR A 7 107.14 31.11 41.70
CA THR A 7 106.20 32.14 41.22
C THR A 7 106.11 32.12 39.68
N LYS A 8 104.93 32.47 39.13
CA LYS A 8 104.60 33.00 37.76
C LYS A 8 104.75 32.04 36.57
N ALA A 9 104.03 32.14 35.44
CA ALA A 9 103.23 33.21 34.80
C ALA A 9 102.31 32.64 33.67
N PRO A 10 101.50 33.47 32.96
CA PRO A 10 100.23 33.09 32.30
C PRO A 10 100.32 32.76 30.80
N GLN A 11 99.24 32.22 30.21
CA GLN A 11 99.07 32.27 28.75
C GLN A 11 97.66 32.72 28.33
N ARG A 12 97.67 33.63 27.37
CA ARG A 12 96.58 34.49 26.88
C ARG A 12 96.04 33.90 25.58
N GLY A 13 94.72 33.69 25.53
CA GLY A 13 93.85 33.94 24.37
C GLY A 13 93.81 32.92 23.22
N SER A 14 92.60 32.44 22.92
CA SER A 14 92.03 32.59 21.57
C SER A 14 90.50 32.73 21.65
N LYS A 15 89.97 33.73 20.95
CA LYS A 15 88.53 33.92 20.73
C LYS A 15 88.08 32.90 19.68
N SER A 16 87.08 32.09 20.00
CA SER A 16 86.31 31.33 19.00
C SER A 16 84.86 31.81 18.98
N LYS A 17 84.33 31.99 17.77
CA LYS A 17 83.10 32.71 17.42
C LYS A 17 81.85 32.03 18.00
N SER A 18 81.00 32.81 18.65
CA SER A 18 79.63 32.40 19.01
C SER A 18 78.78 32.28 17.73
N GLY A 19 78.55 31.05 17.28
CA GLY A 19 77.52 30.75 16.30
C GLY A 19 76.14 30.89 16.96
N ARG A 20 75.45 31.99 16.67
CA ARG A 20 74.09 32.23 17.15
C ARG A 20 73.14 31.25 16.46
N ARG A 21 72.82 30.12 17.11
CA ARG A 21 71.70 29.26 16.68
C ARG A 21 70.42 30.09 16.79
N LEU A 22 69.71 30.24 15.67
CA LEU A 22 68.38 30.84 15.69
C LEU A 22 67.45 29.96 16.55
N PRO A 23 66.58 30.56 17.38
CA PRO A 23 65.65 29.79 18.19
C PRO A 23 64.70 28.99 17.28
N PRO A 24 64.31 27.76 17.67
CA PRO A 24 63.35 26.98 16.91
C PRO A 24 62.03 27.76 16.81
N LYS A 25 61.58 28.02 15.58
CA LYS A 25 60.32 28.70 15.31
C LYS A 25 59.18 27.69 15.59
N VAL A 26 58.66 27.70 16.81
CA VAL A 26 57.47 26.91 17.18
C VAL A 26 56.29 27.49 16.41
N LYS A 27 55.75 26.74 15.44
CA LYS A 27 54.47 27.08 14.80
C LYS A 27 53.36 26.82 15.81
N SER A 28 52.94 27.87 16.54
CA SER A 28 51.71 27.88 17.31
C SER A 28 50.53 28.03 16.34
N GLY A 29 50.02 26.92 15.82
CA GLY A 29 48.68 26.87 15.23
C GLY A 29 47.62 26.86 16.35
N PRO A 30 46.36 27.21 16.08
CA PRO A 30 45.30 27.11 17.07
C PRO A 30 45.15 25.64 17.50
N ASP A 31 45.31 25.38 18.80
CA ASP A 31 45.08 24.08 19.43
C ASP A 31 43.57 23.79 19.39
N ILE A 32 43.08 23.26 18.26
CA ILE A 32 41.72 22.73 18.18
C ILE A 32 41.68 21.50 19.09
N PRO A 33 40.85 21.46 20.13
CA PRO A 33 40.77 20.30 21.00
C PRO A 33 40.20 19.13 20.20
N LEU A 34 41.08 18.23 19.76
CA LEU A 34 40.78 17.15 18.82
C LEU A 34 39.66 16.23 19.34
N LEU A 35 39.60 16.05 20.65
CA LEU A 35 38.71 15.12 21.33
C LEU A 35 37.22 15.55 21.30
N PRO A 36 36.83 16.76 21.71
CA PRO A 36 35.44 17.22 21.55
C PRO A 36 35.02 17.37 20.09
N VAL A 37 35.93 17.70 19.16
CA VAL A 37 35.62 17.71 17.72
C VAL A 37 35.32 16.30 17.21
N ALA A 38 36.14 15.31 17.59
CA ALA A 38 35.92 13.91 17.23
C ALA A 38 34.61 13.38 17.83
N VAL A 39 34.33 13.66 19.11
CA VAL A 39 33.07 13.28 19.77
C VAL A 39 31.88 13.92 19.08
N GLY A 40 31.94 15.22 18.77
CA GLY A 40 30.90 15.93 18.03
C GLY A 40 30.64 15.31 16.65
N ALA A 41 31.69 14.98 15.90
CA ALA A 41 31.57 14.34 14.59
C ALA A 41 30.94 12.94 14.69
N ILE A 42 31.31 12.15 15.70
CA ILE A 42 30.73 10.81 15.94
C ILE A 42 29.24 10.93 16.29
N LEU A 43 28.86 11.87 17.14
CA LEU A 43 27.46 12.08 17.52
C LEU A 43 26.61 12.54 16.33
N VAL A 44 27.15 13.43 15.48
CA VAL A 44 26.48 13.84 14.23
C VAL A 44 26.32 12.65 13.28
N ALA A 45 27.36 11.83 13.09
CA ALA A 45 27.28 10.64 12.26
C ALA A 45 26.27 9.61 12.80
N LEU A 46 26.19 9.42 14.12
CA LEU A 46 25.20 8.57 14.77
C LEU A 46 23.78 9.12 14.59
N ALA A 47 23.56 10.42 14.77
CA ALA A 47 22.26 11.05 14.58
C ALA A 47 21.78 10.95 13.12
N ILE A 48 22.68 11.15 12.15
CA ILE A 48 22.40 10.93 10.73
C ILE A 48 22.09 9.45 10.47
N GLY A 49 22.88 8.54 11.03
CA GLY A 49 22.66 7.10 10.92
C GLY A 49 21.31 6.66 11.48
N LEU A 50 20.93 7.15 12.67
CA LEU A 50 19.62 6.92 13.28
C LEU A 50 18.49 7.55 12.46
N GLY A 51 18.69 8.75 11.93
CA GLY A 51 17.73 9.40 11.04
C GLY A 51 17.50 8.60 9.76
N ILE A 52 18.58 8.10 9.13
CA ILE A 52 18.50 7.23 7.95
C ILE A 52 17.84 5.90 8.30
N TYR A 53 18.18 5.28 9.43
CA TYR A 53 17.59 4.03 9.90
C TYR A 53 16.10 4.17 10.16
N ALA A 54 15.70 5.21 10.91
CA ALA A 54 14.29 5.50 11.18
C ALA A 54 13.53 5.82 9.88
N TYR A 55 14.12 6.63 9.00
CA TYR A 55 13.52 6.93 7.70
C TYR A 55 13.37 5.68 6.85
N ALA A 56 14.38 4.82 6.76
CA ALA A 56 14.35 3.58 5.99
C ALA A 56 13.32 2.58 6.54
N ASN A 57 13.19 2.48 7.86
CA ASN A 57 12.26 1.55 8.51
C ASN A 57 10.82 2.06 8.56
N ASN A 58 10.61 3.37 8.53
CA ASN A 58 9.29 4.00 8.58
C ASN A 58 8.82 4.53 7.22
N ARG A 59 9.48 4.14 6.11
CA ARG A 59 8.95 4.51 4.78
C ARG A 59 7.55 3.91 4.65
N PRO A 60 6.53 4.73 4.33
CA PRO A 60 5.23 4.19 3.94
C PRO A 60 5.47 3.24 2.77
N THR A 61 5.22 1.95 2.98
CA THR A 61 5.17 1.03 1.86
C THR A 61 3.99 1.47 1.01
N PRO A 62 4.13 1.71 -0.30
CA PRO A 62 3.00 2.06 -1.13
C PRO A 62 1.91 1.00 -0.94
N THR A 63 0.74 1.42 -0.46
CA THR A 63 -0.41 0.53 -0.36
C THR A 63 -0.73 0.05 -1.77
N PRO A 64 -0.75 -1.27 -2.03
CA PRO A 64 -1.15 -1.78 -3.33
C PRO A 64 -2.52 -1.20 -3.69
N SER A 65 -2.71 -0.75 -4.93
CA SER A 65 -3.98 -0.18 -5.36
C SER A 65 -4.36 -0.65 -6.74
N VAL A 66 -5.64 -0.91 -6.97
CA VAL A 66 -6.19 -1.34 -8.26
C VAL A 66 -7.31 -0.40 -8.65
N ALA A 67 -7.23 0.22 -9.83
CA ALA A 67 -8.24 1.18 -10.30
C ALA A 67 -8.60 2.28 -9.27
N GLY A 68 -7.62 2.73 -8.49
CA GLY A 68 -7.82 3.71 -7.42
C GLY A 68 -8.40 3.15 -6.12
N VAL A 69 -8.50 1.82 -5.97
CA VAL A 69 -8.93 1.12 -4.75
C VAL A 69 -7.70 0.60 -4.02
N PRO A 70 -7.28 1.19 -2.87
CA PRO A 70 -6.18 0.70 -2.04
C PRO A 70 -6.51 -0.61 -1.32
N CYS A 71 -5.45 -1.38 -1.01
CA CYS A 71 -5.48 -2.59 -0.18
C CYS A 71 -4.91 -2.31 1.21
N ASP A 72 -5.77 -1.95 2.16
CA ASP A 72 -5.38 -1.55 3.51
C ASP A 72 -5.29 -2.75 4.47
N ARG A 73 -4.45 -2.64 5.50
CA ARG A 73 -4.28 -3.74 6.48
C ARG A 73 -5.50 -3.99 7.37
N LEU A 74 -6.41 -3.03 7.42
CA LEU A 74 -7.61 -3.07 8.25
C LEU A 74 -8.83 -2.69 7.42
N GLU A 75 -9.94 -3.31 7.76
CA GLU A 75 -11.28 -2.89 7.36
C GLU A 75 -11.57 -1.47 7.88
N GLN A 76 -12.32 -0.70 7.10
CA GLN A 76 -12.57 0.72 7.36
C GLN A 76 -14.04 0.93 7.68
N THR A 77 -14.32 1.73 8.71
CA THR A 77 -15.69 1.90 9.23
C THR A 77 -16.29 3.28 8.96
N GLN A 78 -15.51 4.23 8.46
CA GLN A 78 -15.98 5.59 8.21
C GLN A 78 -16.96 5.65 7.05
N VAL A 79 -16.61 5.03 5.93
CA VAL A 79 -17.55 4.66 4.87
C VAL A 79 -17.68 3.16 4.93
N HIS A 80 -18.87 2.67 5.25
CA HIS A 80 -19.19 1.25 5.30
C HIS A 80 -20.63 1.07 4.83
N TYR A 81 -20.78 0.49 3.64
CA TYR A 81 -22.08 0.06 3.12
C TYR A 81 -21.90 -1.14 2.20
N HIS A 82 -23.02 -1.77 1.87
CA HIS A 82 -23.05 -2.99 1.08
C HIS A 82 -23.82 -2.78 -0.22
N ALA A 83 -23.40 -3.45 -1.28
CA ALA A 83 -24.15 -3.63 -2.52
C ALA A 83 -24.11 -5.10 -2.92
N ALA A 84 -25.08 -5.58 -3.68
CA ALA A 84 -25.13 -6.98 -4.12
C ALA A 84 -24.80 -7.09 -5.61
N LEU A 85 -24.05 -8.14 -5.99
CA LEU A 85 -23.78 -8.50 -7.37
C LEU A 85 -24.24 -9.94 -7.63
N GLN A 86 -25.19 -10.10 -8.55
CA GLN A 86 -25.61 -11.41 -9.04
C GLN A 86 -25.06 -11.62 -10.45
N ILE A 87 -24.52 -12.80 -10.71
CA ILE A 87 -24.27 -13.28 -12.07
C ILE A 87 -25.26 -14.40 -12.34
N ILE A 88 -25.99 -14.33 -13.44
CA ILE A 88 -27.00 -15.32 -13.82
C ILE A 88 -26.69 -15.76 -15.23
N HIS A 89 -26.52 -17.07 -15.44
CA HIS A 89 -26.32 -17.66 -16.77
C HIS A 89 -27.46 -18.64 -17.03
N ASP A 90 -28.24 -18.41 -18.09
CA ASP A 90 -29.38 -19.24 -18.48
C ASP A 90 -30.37 -19.50 -17.33
N GLY A 91 -30.67 -18.44 -16.57
CA GLY A 91 -31.60 -18.47 -15.44
C GLY A 91 -31.02 -19.07 -14.15
N VAL A 92 -29.78 -19.56 -14.16
CA VAL A 92 -29.10 -20.09 -12.98
C VAL A 92 -28.22 -19.02 -12.36
N GLN A 93 -28.49 -18.66 -11.11
CA GLN A 93 -27.62 -17.75 -10.36
C GLN A 93 -26.31 -18.45 -9.98
N VAL A 94 -25.21 -17.78 -10.30
CA VAL A 94 -23.84 -18.18 -10.01
C VAL A 94 -23.40 -17.49 -8.73
N ARG A 95 -22.84 -18.27 -7.81
CA ARG A 95 -22.29 -17.75 -6.57
C ARG A 95 -20.94 -17.10 -6.83
N LEU A 96 -20.76 -15.87 -6.37
CA LEU A 96 -19.45 -15.23 -6.35
C LEU A 96 -18.50 -15.99 -5.40
N PRO A 97 -17.22 -16.16 -5.77
CA PRO A 97 -16.18 -16.60 -4.85
C PRO A 97 -16.17 -15.74 -3.58
N GLY A 98 -16.03 -16.40 -2.42
CA GLY A 98 -15.69 -15.69 -1.18
C GLY A 98 -14.23 -15.26 -1.18
N GLY A 99 -13.91 -14.25 -0.37
CA GLY A 99 -12.55 -13.73 -0.21
C GLY A 99 -12.07 -12.81 -1.33
N ILE A 100 -12.92 -12.47 -2.31
CA ILE A 100 -12.55 -11.54 -3.39
C ILE A 100 -12.04 -10.24 -2.77
N GLY A 101 -10.85 -9.80 -3.17
CA GLY A 101 -10.27 -8.56 -2.66
C GLY A 101 -9.60 -8.70 -1.28
N ILE A 102 -9.59 -9.88 -0.67
CA ILE A 102 -8.92 -10.16 0.61
C ILE A 102 -7.59 -10.87 0.33
N GLN A 103 -6.48 -10.14 0.45
CA GLN A 103 -5.14 -10.69 0.21
C GLN A 103 -4.68 -11.52 1.41
N GLY A 104 -4.00 -12.64 1.17
CA GLY A 104 -3.62 -13.59 2.23
C GLY A 104 -4.76 -14.52 2.69
N GLY A 105 -5.98 -14.31 2.20
CA GLY A 105 -7.16 -15.09 2.54
C GLY A 105 -7.80 -14.65 3.87
N GLU A 106 -9.05 -15.08 4.10
CA GLU A 106 -9.85 -14.61 5.24
C GLU A 106 -9.33 -15.04 6.62
N ALA A 107 -8.60 -16.15 6.69
CA ALA A 107 -8.07 -16.64 7.97
C ALA A 107 -6.87 -15.81 8.48
N ALA A 108 -6.10 -15.21 7.56
CA ALA A 108 -4.90 -14.45 7.89
C ALA A 108 -4.69 -13.34 6.83
N PRO A 109 -5.59 -12.35 6.77
CA PRO A 109 -5.56 -11.32 5.75
C PRO A 109 -4.31 -10.45 5.90
N THR A 110 -3.61 -10.23 4.80
CA THR A 110 -2.48 -9.28 4.73
C THR A 110 -2.94 -7.88 4.36
N CYS A 111 -4.03 -7.77 3.59
CA CYS A 111 -4.78 -6.54 3.38
C CYS A 111 -6.17 -6.81 2.77
N PHE A 112 -7.04 -5.81 2.84
CA PHE A 112 -8.38 -5.74 2.28
C PHE A 112 -8.41 -4.61 1.27
N TYR A 113 -8.74 -4.92 0.02
CA TYR A 113 -9.20 -3.86 -0.88
C TYR A 113 -10.47 -3.24 -0.32
N TRP A 114 -10.64 -1.92 -0.41
CA TRP A 114 -11.86 -1.26 0.07
C TRP A 114 -13.14 -1.83 -0.55
N LEU A 115 -13.03 -2.46 -1.72
CA LEU A 115 -14.08 -3.26 -2.33
C LEU A 115 -13.72 -4.74 -2.22
N HIS A 116 -14.45 -5.50 -1.41
CA HIS A 116 -14.18 -6.93 -1.20
C HIS A 116 -15.46 -7.73 -0.91
N VAL A 117 -15.35 -9.06 -0.88
CA VAL A 117 -16.45 -9.99 -0.59
C VAL A 117 -16.00 -10.98 0.48
N HIS A 118 -16.77 -11.10 1.55
CA HIS A 118 -16.57 -12.13 2.57
C HIS A 118 -17.25 -13.45 2.19
N SER A 119 -16.65 -14.57 2.57
CA SER A 119 -17.17 -15.92 2.29
C SER A 119 -18.51 -16.20 2.99
N ALA A 120 -18.74 -15.54 4.13
CA ALA A 120 -20.00 -15.59 4.87
C ALA A 120 -21.16 -14.93 4.11
N TYR A 121 -20.87 -13.93 3.28
CA TYR A 121 -21.84 -13.11 2.56
C TYR A 121 -21.56 -13.14 1.05
N PRO A 122 -21.67 -14.32 0.40
CA PRO A 122 -21.41 -14.42 -1.02
C PRO A 122 -22.36 -13.49 -1.79
N ASN A 123 -21.87 -12.91 -2.88
CA ASN A 123 -22.58 -11.93 -3.71
C ASN A 123 -22.73 -10.53 -3.08
N VAL A 124 -22.23 -10.30 -1.85
CA VAL A 124 -22.25 -8.98 -1.21
C VAL A 124 -20.88 -8.34 -1.36
N ILE A 125 -20.85 -7.19 -2.03
CA ILE A 125 -19.69 -6.31 -2.09
C ILE A 125 -19.74 -5.43 -0.83
N HIS A 126 -18.68 -5.53 -0.03
CA HIS A 126 -18.37 -4.61 1.04
C HIS A 126 -17.68 -3.38 0.45
N ILE A 127 -18.16 -2.19 0.81
CA ILE A 127 -17.56 -0.90 0.45
C ILE A 127 -17.10 -0.24 1.73
N GLU A 128 -15.79 -0.34 1.99
CA GLU A 128 -15.16 0.02 3.25
C GLU A 128 -13.95 0.92 3.01
N SER A 129 -14.11 2.23 3.20
CA SER A 129 -13.09 3.24 2.89
C SER A 129 -12.93 4.26 4.03
N PRO A 130 -11.73 4.83 4.25
CA PRO A 130 -11.54 5.93 5.18
C PRO A 130 -12.00 7.28 4.58
N VAL A 131 -12.41 7.33 3.32
CA VAL A 131 -12.83 8.58 2.65
C VAL A 131 -14.16 8.41 1.93
N GLY A 132 -14.91 9.50 1.84
CA GLY A 132 -16.24 9.60 1.23
C GLY A 132 -16.25 9.52 -0.29
N ASP A 133 -15.57 8.53 -0.86
CA ASP A 133 -15.49 8.34 -2.31
C ASP A 133 -16.66 7.48 -2.84
N LYS A 134 -17.03 7.74 -4.09
CA LYS A 134 -18.01 6.93 -4.83
C LYS A 134 -17.26 5.82 -5.57
N PHE A 135 -17.62 4.58 -5.30
CA PHE A 135 -17.03 3.42 -5.96
C PHE A 135 -17.93 2.87 -7.06
N THR A 136 -17.34 2.30 -8.10
CA THR A 136 -18.10 1.73 -9.22
C THR A 136 -17.95 0.21 -9.32
N LEU A 137 -18.90 -0.43 -10.02
CA LEU A 137 -18.80 -1.84 -10.39
C LEU A 137 -17.51 -2.12 -11.17
N GLY A 138 -17.08 -1.20 -12.03
CA GLY A 138 -15.83 -1.34 -12.79
C GLY A 138 -14.58 -1.41 -11.91
N GLN A 139 -14.55 -0.66 -10.81
CA GLN A 139 -13.46 -0.74 -9.83
C GLN A 139 -13.48 -2.09 -9.10
N PHE A 140 -14.66 -2.54 -8.67
CA PHE A 140 -14.80 -3.86 -8.04
C PHE A 140 -14.34 -5.00 -8.98
N LEU A 141 -14.76 -4.98 -10.26
CA LEU A 141 -14.35 -5.97 -11.25
C LEU A 141 -12.84 -5.96 -11.49
N SER A 142 -12.22 -4.79 -11.45
CA SER A 142 -10.76 -4.65 -11.59
C SER A 142 -10.03 -5.25 -10.37
N VAL A 143 -10.54 -5.01 -9.16
CA VAL A 143 -10.05 -5.63 -7.92
C VAL A 143 -10.18 -7.15 -8.00
N TRP A 144 -11.34 -7.65 -8.44
CA TRP A 144 -11.58 -9.08 -8.57
C TRP A 144 -10.61 -9.74 -9.56
N ASP A 145 -10.44 -9.21 -10.77
CA ASP A 145 -9.48 -9.76 -11.75
C ASP A 145 -8.05 -9.75 -11.20
N THR A 146 -7.61 -8.64 -10.59
CA THR A 146 -6.25 -8.53 -10.04
C THR A 146 -6.03 -9.50 -8.88
N TRP A 147 -6.98 -9.57 -7.93
CA TRP A 147 -6.93 -10.49 -6.81
C TRP A 147 -6.90 -11.94 -7.30
N SER A 148 -7.80 -12.31 -8.21
CA SER A 148 -7.90 -13.68 -8.74
C SER A 148 -6.60 -14.13 -9.41
N ARG A 149 -5.97 -13.26 -10.20
CA ARG A 149 -4.65 -13.54 -10.80
C ARG A 149 -3.57 -13.74 -9.74
N ASN A 150 -3.51 -12.85 -8.75
CA ASN A 150 -2.51 -12.93 -7.67
C ASN A 150 -2.71 -14.15 -6.77
N SER A 151 -3.95 -14.63 -6.65
CA SER A 151 -4.32 -15.85 -5.93
C SER A 151 -4.16 -17.13 -6.76
N GLY A 152 -3.68 -17.05 -8.01
CA GLY A 152 -3.48 -18.20 -8.88
C GLY A 152 -4.77 -18.83 -9.42
N LEU A 153 -5.91 -18.13 -9.31
CA LEU A 153 -7.22 -18.58 -9.78
C LEU A 153 -7.47 -18.22 -11.26
N GLY A 154 -6.59 -17.41 -11.85
CA GLY A 154 -6.66 -17.00 -13.24
C GLY A 154 -7.39 -15.67 -13.47
N PRO A 155 -7.53 -15.26 -14.74
CA PRO A 155 -8.18 -14.00 -15.12
C PRO A 155 -9.69 -14.04 -14.88
N VAL A 156 -10.27 -12.88 -14.58
CA VAL A 156 -11.73 -12.65 -14.45
C VAL A 156 -12.11 -11.52 -15.40
N PRO A 157 -12.12 -11.78 -16.73
CA PRO A 157 -12.42 -10.75 -17.71
C PRO A 157 -13.86 -10.23 -17.59
N PHE A 158 -14.04 -8.95 -17.90
CA PHE A 158 -15.35 -8.34 -18.06
C PHE A 158 -15.35 -7.39 -19.27
N ASP A 159 -16.00 -7.83 -20.34
CA ASP A 159 -16.14 -7.12 -21.61
C ASP A 159 -17.42 -7.55 -22.33
N ALA A 160 -17.59 -7.16 -23.60
CA ALA A 160 -18.80 -7.45 -24.38
C ALA A 160 -19.10 -8.95 -24.57
N THR A 161 -18.11 -9.81 -24.38
CA THR A 161 -18.18 -11.27 -24.60
C THR A 161 -17.75 -12.09 -23.39
N HIS A 162 -17.37 -11.44 -22.29
CA HIS A 162 -16.90 -12.11 -21.08
C HIS A 162 -17.54 -11.53 -19.82
N VAL A 163 -17.99 -12.41 -18.94
CA VAL A 163 -18.49 -12.07 -17.61
C VAL A 163 -17.93 -13.07 -16.61
N ALA A 164 -16.95 -12.63 -15.83
CA ALA A 164 -16.23 -13.48 -14.89
C ALA A 164 -15.64 -14.75 -15.55
N SER A 165 -16.10 -15.94 -15.18
CA SER A 165 -15.64 -17.20 -15.78
C SER A 165 -16.38 -17.59 -17.06
N PHE A 166 -17.36 -16.80 -17.50
CA PHE A 166 -18.19 -17.12 -18.67
C PHE A 166 -17.69 -16.38 -19.90
N THR A 167 -17.50 -17.13 -20.99
CA THR A 167 -17.42 -16.59 -22.36
C THR A 167 -18.79 -16.76 -23.00
N LEU A 168 -19.37 -15.67 -23.48
CA LEU A 168 -20.69 -15.67 -24.11
C LEU A 168 -20.66 -16.52 -25.40
N ALA A 169 -21.60 -17.44 -25.52
CA ALA A 169 -21.82 -18.24 -26.72
C ALA A 169 -22.48 -17.42 -27.83
N THR A 170 -22.46 -17.96 -29.06
CA THR A 170 -23.14 -17.33 -30.21
C THR A 170 -24.62 -17.12 -29.91
N GLY A 171 -25.06 -15.86 -29.96
CA GLY A 171 -26.45 -15.47 -29.70
C GLY A 171 -26.73 -15.01 -28.27
N GLU A 172 -25.85 -15.36 -27.31
CA GLU A 172 -25.95 -14.83 -25.95
C GLU A 172 -25.58 -13.34 -25.90
N LYS A 173 -26.22 -12.65 -24.96
CA LYS A 173 -25.97 -11.25 -24.66
C LYS A 173 -25.92 -11.06 -23.15
N LEU A 174 -25.20 -10.01 -22.74
CA LEU A 174 -25.25 -9.50 -21.37
C LEU A 174 -26.40 -8.49 -21.26
N TYR A 175 -27.31 -8.76 -20.35
CA TYR A 175 -28.33 -7.82 -19.89
C TYR A 175 -28.00 -7.42 -18.46
N VAL A 176 -28.00 -6.12 -18.18
CA VAL A 176 -27.68 -5.61 -16.85
C VAL A 176 -28.93 -5.03 -16.23
N TYR A 177 -29.23 -5.48 -15.03
CA TYR A 177 -30.33 -4.97 -14.23
C TYR A 177 -29.80 -4.28 -12.99
N VAL A 178 -30.43 -3.18 -12.62
CA VAL A 178 -30.17 -2.45 -11.38
C VAL A 178 -31.48 -2.37 -10.60
N ASP A 179 -31.49 -2.95 -9.40
CA ASP A 179 -32.52 -2.73 -8.39
C ASP A 179 -31.97 -1.77 -7.35
N ALA A 180 -32.43 -0.52 -7.41
CA ALA A 180 -32.02 0.55 -6.50
C ALA A 180 -32.68 0.44 -5.11
N SER A 181 -33.39 -0.65 -4.82
CA SER A 181 -34.16 -0.84 -3.58
C SER A 181 -35.21 0.26 -3.35
N ASP A 182 -35.76 0.83 -4.43
CA ASP A 182 -36.78 1.90 -4.41
C ASP A 182 -38.22 1.37 -4.56
N GLY A 183 -38.39 0.05 -4.54
CA GLY A 183 -39.67 -0.63 -4.68
C GLY A 183 -40.12 -0.87 -6.13
N LYS A 184 -39.37 -0.41 -7.14
CA LYS A 184 -39.67 -0.70 -8.56
C LYS A 184 -39.14 -2.07 -9.01
N GLY A 185 -38.28 -2.69 -8.22
CA GLY A 185 -37.57 -3.91 -8.59
C GLY A 185 -36.53 -3.67 -9.69
N PRO A 186 -35.92 -4.74 -10.22
CA PRO A 186 -34.82 -4.66 -11.17
C PRO A 186 -35.22 -3.96 -12.47
N GLN A 187 -34.53 -2.86 -12.80
CA GLN A 187 -34.71 -2.12 -14.05
C GLN A 187 -33.56 -2.39 -15.01
N LEU A 188 -33.85 -2.54 -16.31
CA LEU A 188 -32.81 -2.73 -17.32
C LEU A 188 -31.92 -1.47 -17.42
N PHE A 189 -30.62 -1.68 -17.38
CA PHE A 189 -29.61 -0.66 -17.52
C PHE A 189 -28.94 -0.75 -18.90
N SER A 190 -28.89 0.37 -19.62
CA SER A 190 -28.40 0.44 -21.00
C SER A 190 -27.03 1.13 -21.16
N GLY A 191 -26.39 1.52 -20.04
CA GLY A 191 -25.07 2.16 -20.06
C GLY A 191 -23.92 1.16 -19.96
N ASP A 192 -22.69 1.67 -19.84
CA ASP A 192 -21.52 0.84 -19.51
C ASP A 192 -21.68 0.29 -18.08
N PRO A 193 -21.75 -1.05 -17.88
CA PRO A 193 -21.90 -1.61 -16.54
C PRO A 193 -20.77 -1.20 -15.58
N LYS A 194 -19.55 -0.95 -16.10
CA LYS A 194 -18.41 -0.51 -15.29
C LYS A 194 -18.60 0.88 -14.69
N SER A 195 -19.53 1.67 -15.22
CA SER A 195 -19.84 3.04 -14.76
C SER A 195 -20.88 3.08 -13.63
N ILE A 196 -21.55 1.96 -13.31
CA ILE A 196 -22.56 1.90 -12.25
C ILE A 196 -21.87 2.21 -10.91
N VAL A 197 -22.31 3.28 -10.25
CA VAL A 197 -21.85 3.65 -8.91
C VAL A 197 -22.55 2.74 -7.91
N LEU A 198 -21.78 2.05 -7.07
CA LEU A 198 -22.30 1.18 -6.02
C LEU A 198 -22.96 2.03 -4.93
N THR A 199 -24.25 1.82 -4.72
CA THR A 199 -25.01 2.48 -3.65
C THR A 199 -25.51 1.49 -2.60
N LYS A 200 -25.90 2.01 -1.43
CA LYS A 200 -26.32 1.18 -0.29
C LYS A 200 -27.53 0.31 -0.67
N HIS A 201 -27.37 -0.99 -0.50
CA HIS A 201 -28.35 -2.04 -0.74
C HIS A 201 -28.89 -2.10 -2.18
N GLU A 202 -28.15 -1.53 -3.12
CA GLU A 202 -28.41 -1.72 -4.55
C GLU A 202 -28.03 -3.14 -4.96
N VAL A 203 -28.82 -3.73 -5.85
CA VAL A 203 -28.57 -5.05 -6.42
C VAL A 203 -28.30 -4.88 -7.90
N ILE A 204 -27.13 -5.31 -8.34
CA ILE A 204 -26.76 -5.33 -9.75
C ILE A 204 -26.78 -6.78 -10.21
N SER A 205 -27.54 -7.08 -11.25
CA SER A 205 -27.64 -8.42 -11.82
C SER A 205 -27.10 -8.43 -13.24
N LEU A 206 -26.09 -9.25 -13.49
CA LEU A 206 -25.48 -9.52 -14.79
C LEU A 206 -26.10 -10.79 -15.34
N VAL A 207 -27.01 -10.66 -16.30
CA VAL A 207 -27.78 -11.77 -16.87
C VAL A 207 -27.25 -12.10 -18.25
N ILE A 208 -26.71 -13.31 -18.41
CA ILE A 208 -26.24 -13.86 -19.67
C ILE A 208 -27.35 -14.75 -20.24
N SER A 209 -27.85 -14.40 -21.42
CA SER A 209 -28.94 -15.15 -22.06
C SER A 209 -28.98 -14.94 -23.57
N ALA A 210 -29.38 -15.97 -24.31
CA ALA A 210 -29.71 -15.89 -25.73
C ALA A 210 -31.15 -15.41 -26.02
N GLU A 211 -32.00 -15.30 -25.00
CA GLU A 211 -33.37 -14.83 -25.15
C GLU A 211 -33.40 -13.34 -25.51
N ALA A 212 -34.32 -12.95 -26.39
CA ALA A 212 -34.50 -11.54 -26.76
C ALA A 212 -35.04 -10.68 -25.60
N THR A 213 -35.80 -11.31 -24.71
CA THR A 213 -36.35 -10.71 -23.48
C THR A 213 -36.03 -11.66 -22.33
N PRO A 214 -34.87 -11.51 -21.67
CA PRO A 214 -34.49 -12.40 -20.59
C PRO A 214 -35.43 -12.24 -19.41
N THR A 215 -35.66 -13.34 -18.70
CA THR A 215 -36.41 -13.31 -17.44
C THR A 215 -35.75 -12.35 -16.45
N PRO A 216 -36.51 -11.46 -15.77
CA PRO A 216 -35.97 -10.60 -14.73
C PRO A 216 -35.22 -11.40 -13.66
N PRO A 217 -34.12 -10.86 -13.12
CA PRO A 217 -33.32 -11.57 -12.12
C PRO A 217 -34.13 -11.81 -10.84
N PRO A 218 -33.84 -12.89 -10.10
CA PRO A 218 -34.47 -13.13 -8.81
C PRO A 218 -34.10 -12.02 -7.81
N ALA A 219 -35.06 -11.61 -7.00
CA ALA A 219 -34.83 -10.61 -5.96
C ALA A 219 -33.75 -11.07 -4.96
N PHE A 220 -32.86 -10.15 -4.58
CA PHE A 220 -31.88 -10.38 -3.53
C PHE A 220 -32.47 -10.02 -2.16
N ASN A 221 -32.44 -10.95 -1.21
CA ASN A 221 -33.04 -10.76 0.11
C ASN A 221 -32.00 -10.24 1.14
N TRP A 222 -31.95 -8.92 1.30
CA TRP A 222 -31.16 -8.26 2.34
C TRP A 222 -31.58 -8.65 3.77
N SER A 223 -32.83 -9.05 3.98
CA SER A 223 -33.36 -9.44 5.29
C SER A 223 -33.26 -10.94 5.59
N SER A 224 -32.58 -11.72 4.73
CA SER A 224 -32.37 -13.14 5.00
C SER A 224 -31.49 -13.33 6.27
N PRO A 225 -31.62 -14.43 7.01
CA PRO A 225 -30.75 -14.70 8.17
C PRO A 225 -29.26 -14.64 7.84
N ALA A 226 -28.89 -15.01 6.61
CA ALA A 226 -27.51 -14.93 6.13
C ALA A 226 -27.01 -13.50 5.94
N ASN A 227 -27.89 -12.53 5.69
CA ASN A 227 -27.54 -11.13 5.41
C ASN A 227 -27.96 -10.17 6.54
N ALA A 228 -28.54 -10.67 7.64
CA ALA A 228 -29.20 -9.86 8.66
C ALA A 228 -28.28 -8.90 9.44
N GLN A 229 -26.96 -9.00 9.26
CA GLN A 229 -25.95 -8.17 9.91
C GLN A 229 -25.32 -7.13 8.96
N LEU A 230 -25.79 -7.06 7.70
CA LEU A 230 -25.30 -6.16 6.65
C LEU A 230 -26.15 -4.89 6.54
#